data_AF-T1DDP6-F1
#
_entry.id   AF-T1DDP6-F1
#
_cell.length_a   1.000
_cell.length_b   1.000
_cell.length_c   1.000
_cell.angle_alpha   90.00
_cell.angle_beta   90.00
_cell.angle_gamma   90.00
#
_symmetry.space_group_name_H-M   'P 1'
#
loop_
_entity.id
_entity.type
_entity.pdbx_description
1 polymer ?
#
loop_
_entity_poly.entity_id
_entity_poly.type
_entity_poly.pdbx_seq_one_letter_code
_entity_poly.pdbx_strand_id
1 'polypeptide(L)'
;MGINMMEFAPTRFVWGGSVAFRSDLMDSSSLEYFSTAVSDDSAISKICSEKGVKIAYAPAASPKIVVMDNKKTFLDWAERQVAVSIIFDKRALIGGIFIYAGIIAYMVLMIYLSIFYGLIFLTGFIPYILNLINSGMRDTKNALWLIPIGIFLPFVYLYNIIMGAKTKEIRWRG
;
A
#
# COMPACT_ATOMS: atom_id res chain seq x y z
N MET A 1 -4.75 3.32 -0.38
CA MET A 1 -3.36 3.61 -0.77
C MET A 1 -3.01 3.10 -2.16
N GLY A 2 -3.22 1.83 -2.51
CA GLY A 2 -2.72 1.36 -3.82
C GLY A 2 -3.43 1.92 -5.06
N ILE A 3 -4.68 2.42 -4.99
CA ILE A 3 -5.30 3.10 -6.14
C ILE A 3 -4.51 4.35 -6.53
N ASN A 4 -4.07 5.14 -5.54
CA ASN A 4 -3.21 6.31 -5.78
C ASN A 4 -1.87 5.91 -6.43
N MET A 5 -1.32 4.74 -6.10
CA MET A 5 -0.09 4.24 -6.73
C MET A 5 -0.33 3.79 -8.18
N MET A 6 -1.52 3.26 -8.48
CA MET A 6 -1.92 2.85 -9.83
C MET A 6 -2.20 4.03 -10.76
N GLU A 7 -2.69 5.14 -10.22
CA GLU A 7 -2.94 6.36 -10.99
C GLU A 7 -1.62 6.96 -11.54
N PHE A 8 -0.55 6.92 -10.74
CA PHE A 8 0.76 7.47 -11.10
C PHE A 8 1.62 6.44 -11.84
N ALA A 9 1.96 6.72 -13.12
CA ALA A 9 2.60 5.75 -14.02
C ALA A 9 3.89 5.09 -13.49
N PRO A 10 4.83 5.82 -12.84
CA PRO A 10 6.05 5.23 -12.29
C PRO A 10 5.83 4.26 -11.12
N THR A 11 4.67 4.32 -10.46
CA THR A 11 4.36 3.49 -9.28
C THR A 11 3.35 2.40 -9.57
N ARG A 12 3.01 2.19 -10.85
CA ARG A 12 2.07 1.14 -11.26
C ARG A 12 2.67 -0.24 -11.03
N PHE A 13 1.84 -1.11 -10.48
CA PHE A 13 2.14 -2.52 -10.29
C PHE A 13 0.87 -3.33 -10.61
N VAL A 14 1.00 -4.63 -10.76
CA VAL A 14 -0.15 -5.51 -10.96
C VAL A 14 -0.81 -5.74 -9.60
N TRP A 15 -2.11 -5.50 -9.47
CA TRP A 15 -2.82 -5.65 -8.20
C TRP A 15 -4.10 -6.47 -8.33
N GLY A 16 -4.07 -7.69 -7.79
CA GLY A 16 -5.19 -8.60 -7.64
C GLY A 16 -5.66 -9.29 -8.92
N GLY A 17 -6.77 -10.01 -8.79
CA GLY A 17 -7.36 -10.83 -9.87
C GLY A 17 -8.11 -10.07 -10.95
N SER A 18 -7.89 -8.76 -11.11
CA SER A 18 -8.58 -7.91 -12.11
C SER A 18 -7.59 -7.36 -13.13
N VAL A 19 -6.80 -8.26 -13.69
CA VAL A 19 -5.66 -7.96 -14.55
C VAL A 19 -5.83 -8.73 -15.85
N ALA A 20 -5.55 -8.06 -16.96
CA ALA A 20 -5.45 -8.69 -18.27
C ALA A 20 -4.06 -8.41 -18.85
N PHE A 21 -3.46 -9.43 -19.44
CA PHE A 21 -2.20 -9.33 -20.17
C PHE A 21 -2.27 -10.21 -21.42
N ARG A 22 -1.43 -9.90 -22.41
CA ARG A 22 -1.34 -10.70 -23.63
C ARG A 22 -0.66 -12.04 -23.33
N SER A 23 -1.07 -13.10 -24.03
CA SER A 23 -0.54 -14.45 -23.82
C SER A 23 0.98 -14.56 -23.98
N ASP A 24 1.57 -13.73 -24.85
CA ASP A 24 3.02 -13.68 -25.09
C ASP A 24 3.83 -13.07 -23.93
N LEU A 25 3.17 -12.49 -22.92
CA LEU A 25 3.84 -12.12 -21.67
C LEU A 25 4.33 -13.37 -20.91
N MET A 26 3.60 -14.49 -21.02
CA MET A 26 3.89 -15.75 -20.32
C MET A 26 4.54 -16.77 -21.26
N ASP A 27 5.81 -16.55 -21.59
CA ASP A 27 6.66 -17.59 -22.20
C ASP A 27 7.05 -18.66 -21.17
N SER A 28 7.73 -19.72 -21.62
CA SER A 28 8.07 -20.86 -20.78
C SER A 28 8.85 -20.48 -19.51
N SER A 29 9.80 -19.56 -19.60
CA SER A 29 10.59 -19.11 -18.43
C SER A 29 9.77 -18.23 -17.48
N SER A 30 8.95 -17.33 -18.01
CA SER A 30 8.06 -16.50 -17.18
C SER A 30 7.01 -17.35 -16.47
N LEU A 31 6.49 -18.38 -17.14
CA LEU A 31 5.52 -19.31 -16.58
C LEU A 31 6.14 -20.19 -15.49
N GLU A 32 7.37 -20.66 -15.69
CA GLU A 32 8.11 -21.41 -14.67
C GLU A 32 8.32 -20.54 -13.42
N TYR A 33 8.84 -19.31 -13.59
CA TYR A 33 8.98 -18.37 -12.48
C TYR A 33 7.64 -18.10 -11.78
N PHE A 34 6.61 -17.78 -12.55
CA PHE A 34 5.26 -17.51 -12.04
C PHE A 34 4.73 -18.68 -11.21
N SER A 35 4.93 -19.92 -11.66
CA SER A 35 4.46 -21.13 -10.95
C SER A 35 5.10 -21.34 -9.57
N THR A 36 6.29 -20.76 -9.35
CA THR A 36 7.01 -20.83 -8.06
C THR A 36 6.77 -19.64 -7.15
N ALA A 37 6.10 -18.60 -7.65
CA ALA A 37 5.92 -17.36 -6.92
C ALA A 37 4.79 -17.46 -5.88
N VAL A 38 5.00 -16.83 -4.73
CA VAL A 38 4.00 -16.77 -3.64
C VAL A 38 2.88 -15.76 -3.95
N SER A 39 3.11 -14.83 -4.89
CA SER A 39 2.19 -13.74 -5.21
C SER A 39 2.19 -13.47 -6.71
N ASP A 40 1.03 -13.69 -7.32
CA ASP A 40 0.76 -13.44 -8.74
C ASP A 40 1.03 -11.96 -9.09
N ASP A 41 0.54 -11.04 -8.27
CA ASP A 41 0.72 -9.58 -8.38
C ASP A 41 2.19 -9.21 -8.52
N SER A 42 3.02 -9.72 -7.61
CA SER A 42 4.44 -9.40 -7.57
C SER A 42 5.20 -10.07 -8.71
N ALA A 43 4.83 -11.31 -9.04
CA ALA A 43 5.43 -12.07 -10.12
C ALA A 43 5.19 -11.42 -11.49
N ILE A 44 3.94 -11.09 -11.82
CA ILE A 44 3.59 -10.45 -13.09
C ILE A 44 4.22 -9.05 -13.15
N SER A 45 4.22 -8.29 -12.04
CA SER A 45 4.90 -6.98 -11.99
C SER A 45 6.39 -7.10 -12.31
N LYS A 46 7.06 -8.13 -11.78
CA LYS A 46 8.47 -8.40 -12.05
C LYS A 46 8.72 -8.80 -13.51
N ILE A 47 7.91 -9.72 -14.04
CA ILE A 47 7.98 -10.16 -15.44
C ILE A 47 7.81 -8.95 -16.37
N CYS A 48 6.85 -8.06 -16.07
CA CYS A 48 6.66 -6.83 -16.83
C CYS A 48 7.91 -5.95 -16.83
N SER A 49 8.50 -5.76 -15.65
CA SER A 49 9.74 -5.00 -15.46
C SER A 49 10.92 -5.60 -16.23
N GLU A 50 11.12 -6.92 -16.14
CA GLU A 50 12.22 -7.63 -16.82
C GLU A 50 12.07 -7.61 -18.35
N LYS A 51 10.84 -7.67 -18.85
CA LYS A 51 10.52 -7.60 -20.28
C LYS A 51 10.38 -6.17 -20.82
N GLY A 52 10.55 -5.16 -19.96
CA GLY A 52 10.44 -3.75 -20.35
C GLY A 52 9.04 -3.33 -20.82
N VAL A 53 7.99 -4.07 -20.43
CA VAL A 53 6.60 -3.73 -20.78
C VAL A 53 5.97 -2.87 -19.69
N LYS A 54 5.06 -1.97 -20.09
CA LYS A 54 4.41 -1.02 -19.19
C LYS A 54 3.11 -1.56 -18.64
N ILE A 55 2.82 -1.22 -17.38
CA ILE A 55 1.54 -1.50 -16.73
C ILE A 55 0.62 -0.27 -16.91
N ALA A 56 -0.61 -0.51 -17.35
CA ALA A 56 -1.63 0.52 -17.52
C ALA A 56 -2.75 0.35 -16.50
N TYR A 57 -3.22 1.45 -15.91
CA TYR A 57 -4.39 1.46 -15.03
C TYR A 57 -5.61 1.94 -15.81
N ALA A 58 -6.67 1.13 -15.80
CA ALA A 58 -7.94 1.42 -16.48
C ALA A 58 -9.05 1.63 -15.43
N PRO A 59 -9.28 2.87 -14.94
CA PRO A 59 -10.23 3.12 -13.86
C PRO A 59 -11.67 2.73 -14.22
N ALA A 60 -12.06 2.86 -15.49
CA ALA A 60 -13.37 2.46 -15.99
C ALA A 60 -13.64 0.94 -15.90
N ALA A 61 -12.59 0.11 -15.81
CA ALA A 61 -12.69 -1.34 -15.71
C ALA A 61 -12.51 -1.85 -14.26
N SER A 62 -12.45 -0.95 -13.26
CA SER A 62 -12.25 -1.35 -11.87
C SER A 62 -13.54 -1.98 -11.31
N PRO A 63 -13.51 -3.26 -10.88
CA PRO A 63 -14.69 -3.90 -10.32
C PRO A 63 -15.01 -3.34 -8.94
N LYS A 64 -16.30 -3.16 -8.65
CA LYS A 64 -16.78 -2.87 -7.30
C LYS A 64 -16.87 -4.19 -6.53
N ILE A 65 -15.94 -4.40 -5.60
CA ILE A 65 -15.92 -5.58 -4.73
C ILE A 65 -16.49 -5.17 -3.37
N VAL A 66 -17.56 -5.83 -2.93
CA VAL A 66 -18.10 -5.68 -1.57
C VAL A 66 -17.52 -6.80 -0.73
N VAL A 67 -16.75 -6.46 0.29
CA VAL A 67 -16.19 -7.42 1.25
C VAL A 67 -16.82 -7.16 2.61
N MET A 68 -17.45 -8.20 3.18
CA MET A 68 -17.90 -8.17 4.57
C MET A 68 -16.72 -8.54 5.48
N ASP A 69 -15.85 -7.57 5.75
CA ASP A 69 -14.74 -7.74 6.67
C ASP A 69 -15.09 -7.24 8.06
N ASN A 70 -14.61 -7.96 9.07
CA ASN A 70 -14.57 -7.51 10.44
C ASN A 70 -13.14 -7.07 10.80
N LYS A 71 -12.96 -6.48 11.99
CA LYS A 71 -11.64 -5.99 12.43
C LYS A 71 -10.54 -7.05 12.34
N LYS A 72 -10.86 -8.30 12.69
CA LYS A 72 -9.89 -9.41 12.67
C LYS A 72 -9.52 -9.77 11.23
N THR A 73 -10.51 -9.97 10.35
CA THR A 73 -10.24 -10.35 8.95
C THR A 73 -9.53 -9.24 8.17
N PHE A 74 -9.73 -7.98 8.55
CA PHE A 74 -8.97 -6.84 8.03
C PHE A 74 -7.51 -6.86 8.49
N LEU A 75 -7.24 -7.06 9.78
CA LEU A 75 -5.87 -7.11 10.30
C LEU A 75 -5.11 -8.31 9.73
N ASP A 76 -5.72 -9.50 9.72
CA ASP A 76 -5.14 -10.71 9.11
C ASP A 76 -4.79 -10.48 7.63
N TRP A 77 -5.67 -9.77 6.91
CA TRP A 77 -5.40 -9.39 5.52
C TRP A 77 -4.25 -8.38 5.41
N ALA A 78 -4.24 -7.33 6.22
CA ALA A 78 -3.22 -6.29 6.18
C ALA A 78 -1.82 -6.84 6.53
N GLU A 79 -1.73 -7.69 7.56
CA GLU A 79 -0.50 -8.39 7.93
C GLU A 79 0.00 -9.29 6.79
N ARG A 80 -0.91 -10.02 6.12
CA ARG A 80 -0.55 -10.84 4.95
C ARG A 80 0.01 -10.00 3.80
N GLN A 81 -0.62 -8.88 3.47
CA GLN A 81 -0.14 -8.01 2.38
C GLN A 81 1.30 -7.54 2.63
N VAL A 82 1.60 -7.21 3.89
CA VAL A 82 2.93 -6.77 4.28
C VAL A 82 3.93 -7.94 4.28
N ALA A 83 3.55 -9.09 4.82
CA ALA A 83 4.40 -10.29 4.82
C ALA A 83 4.78 -10.71 3.39
N VAL A 84 3.80 -10.75 2.46
CA VAL A 84 4.05 -11.05 1.04
C VAL A 84 5.02 -10.03 0.42
N SER A 85 4.83 -8.74 0.70
CA SER A 85 5.72 -7.68 0.20
C SER A 85 7.16 -7.86 0.71
N ILE A 86 7.35 -8.23 1.97
CA ILE A 86 8.67 -8.46 2.58
C ILE A 86 9.35 -9.72 2.03
N ILE A 87 8.58 -10.79 1.81
CA ILE A 87 9.09 -12.04 1.21
C ILE A 87 9.57 -11.78 -0.22
N PHE A 88 8.82 -10.97 -0.97
CA PHE A 88 9.17 -10.62 -2.33
C PHE A 88 10.41 -9.72 -2.40
N ASP A 89 10.48 -8.66 -1.58
CA ASP A 89 11.64 -7.79 -1.50
C ASP A 89 11.90 -7.33 -0.06
N LYS A 90 13.04 -7.77 0.51
CA LYS A 90 13.45 -7.37 1.86
C LYS A 90 13.63 -5.87 2.03
N ARG A 91 13.86 -5.12 0.94
CA ARG A 91 13.92 -3.65 0.97
C ARG A 91 12.57 -3.03 1.36
N ALA A 92 11.45 -3.73 1.13
CA ALA A 92 10.13 -3.28 1.57
C ALA A 92 10.04 -3.15 3.10
N LEU A 93 10.72 -4.02 3.85
CA LEU A 93 10.79 -3.94 5.31
C LEU A 93 11.53 -2.67 5.75
N ILE A 94 12.76 -2.51 5.27
CA ILE A 94 13.63 -1.39 5.66
C ILE A 94 13.02 -0.06 5.20
N GLY A 95 12.62 0.02 3.93
CA GLY A 95 11.98 1.21 3.36
C GLY A 95 10.67 1.54 4.08
N GLY A 96 9.84 0.53 4.37
CA GLY A 96 8.62 0.72 5.13
C GLY A 96 8.88 1.30 6.53
N ILE A 97 9.83 0.74 7.29
CA ILE A 97 10.21 1.27 8.60
C ILE A 97 10.66 2.73 8.49
N PHE A 98 11.59 3.05 7.59
CA PHE A 98 12.09 4.41 7.43
C PHE A 98 10.99 5.40 7.04
N ILE A 99 10.11 5.02 6.11
CA ILE A 99 9.00 5.88 5.67
C ILE A 99 8.04 6.14 6.83
N TYR A 100 7.51 5.10 7.48
CA TYR A 100 6.47 5.31 8.49
C TYR A 100 7.02 5.83 9.82
N ALA A 101 8.21 5.39 10.25
CA ALA A 101 8.88 6.00 11.40
C ALA A 101 9.26 7.46 11.12
N GLY A 102 9.71 7.77 9.89
CA GLY A 102 9.99 9.13 9.45
C GLY A 102 8.75 10.03 9.46
N ILE A 103 7.60 9.53 9.00
CA ILE A 103 6.32 10.25 9.07
C ILE A 103 5.95 10.54 10.53
N ILE A 104 6.03 9.54 11.41
CA ILE A 104 5.71 9.72 12.85
C ILE A 104 6.66 10.75 13.47
N ALA A 105 7.97 10.62 13.24
CA ALA A 105 8.97 11.56 13.74
C ALA A 105 8.72 12.99 13.22
N TYR A 106 8.38 13.13 11.94
CA TYR A 106 8.02 14.41 11.33
C TYR A 106 6.79 15.03 12.00
N MET A 107 5.73 14.26 12.22
CA MET A 107 4.52 14.74 12.90
C MET A 107 4.84 15.23 14.31
N VAL A 108 5.62 14.46 15.08
CA VAL A 108 6.05 14.83 16.44
C VAL A 108 6.90 16.10 16.42
N LEU A 109 7.84 16.20 15.48
CA LEU A 109 8.71 17.36 15.32
C LEU A 109 7.90 18.62 14.98
N MET A 110 6.93 18.55 14.06
CA MET A 110 6.09 19.70 13.71
C MET A 110 5.24 20.16 14.90
N ILE A 111 4.71 19.25 15.71
CA ILE A 111 4.00 19.58 16.95
C ILE A 111 4.93 20.28 17.94
N TYR A 112 6.12 19.70 18.18
CA TYR A 112 7.13 20.27 19.07
C TYR A 112 7.51 21.69 18.64
N LEU A 113 7.86 21.89 17.37
CA LEU A 113 8.23 23.21 16.85
C LEU A 113 7.07 24.21 16.95
N SER A 114 5.83 23.75 16.74
CA SER A 114 4.65 24.62 16.86
C SER A 114 4.42 25.13 18.28
N ILE A 115 4.71 24.30 19.28
CA ILE A 115 4.57 24.64 20.71
C ILE A 115 5.69 25.60 21.16
N PHE A 116 6.94 25.35 20.75
CA PHE A 116 8.10 26.06 21.31
C PHE A 116 8.61 27.23 20.45
N TYR A 117 8.37 27.23 19.14
CA TYR A 117 8.93 28.22 18.20
C TYR A 117 7.86 28.99 17.41
N GLY A 118 6.59 28.57 17.48
CA GLY A 118 5.44 29.33 16.96
C GLY A 118 4.56 28.57 15.98
N LEU A 119 3.32 29.03 15.81
CA LEU A 119 2.29 28.31 15.05
C LEU A 119 2.56 28.15 13.55
N ILE A 120 3.56 28.86 12.99
CA ILE A 120 3.93 28.74 11.57
C ILE A 120 4.31 27.31 11.19
N PHE A 121 4.86 26.52 12.12
CA PHE A 121 5.23 25.13 11.86
C PHE A 121 4.02 24.20 11.65
N LEU A 122 2.80 24.63 12.01
CA LEU A 122 1.59 23.89 11.66
C LEU A 122 1.35 23.83 10.14
N THR A 123 1.93 24.75 9.38
CA THR A 123 1.89 24.70 7.90
C THR A 123 2.57 23.45 7.34
N GLY A 124 3.47 22.81 8.10
CA GLY A 124 4.05 21.51 7.73
C GLY A 124 3.01 20.39 7.57
N PHE A 125 1.82 20.53 8.16
CA PHE A 125 0.73 19.57 8.00
C PHE A 125 -0.10 19.79 6.72
N ILE A 126 0.17 20.82 5.91
CA ILE A 126 -0.61 21.10 4.68
C ILE A 126 -0.69 19.88 3.74
N PRO A 127 0.41 19.19 3.37
CA PRO A 127 0.34 18.02 2.48
C PRO A 127 -0.56 16.91 3.04
N TYR A 128 -0.54 16.74 4.36
CA TYR A 128 -1.34 15.75 5.06
C TYR A 128 -2.83 16.12 5.06
N ILE A 129 -3.17 17.39 5.29
CA ILE A 129 -4.54 17.91 5.18
C ILE A 129 -5.06 17.75 3.74
N LEU A 130 -4.25 18.07 2.73
CA LEU A 130 -4.63 17.87 1.32
C LEU A 130 -4.93 16.40 1.01
N ASN A 131 -4.15 15.47 1.57
CA ASN A 131 -4.42 14.05 1.41
C ASN A 131 -5.75 13.62 2.05
N LEU A 132 -6.06 14.15 3.24
CA LEU A 132 -7.33 13.92 3.93
C LEU A 132 -8.51 14.46 3.12
N ILE A 133 -8.39 15.69 2.58
CA ILE A 133 -9.43 16.30 1.73
C ILE A 133 -9.67 15.43 0.48
N ASN A 134 -8.61 15.06 -0.24
CA ASN A 134 -8.72 14.19 -1.42
C ASN A 134 -9.35 12.83 -1.08
N SER A 135 -9.08 12.30 0.11
CA SER A 135 -9.68 11.06 0.59
C SER A 135 -11.15 11.23 0.96
N GLY A 136 -11.53 12.35 1.59
CA GLY A 136 -12.92 12.68 1.91
C GLY A 136 -13.78 12.98 0.68
N MET A 137 -13.17 13.51 -0.39
CA MET A 137 -13.86 13.67 -1.68
C MET A 137 -14.18 12.33 -2.34
N ARG A 138 -13.38 11.29 -2.09
CA ARG A 138 -13.61 9.92 -2.59
C ARG A 138 -14.63 9.14 -1.76
N ASP A 139 -14.65 9.37 -0.44
CA ASP A 139 -15.62 8.75 0.47
C ASP A 139 -16.30 9.83 1.33
N THR A 140 -17.28 10.51 0.73
CA THR A 140 -18.01 11.61 1.36
C THR A 140 -18.84 11.18 2.56
N LYS A 141 -19.25 9.90 2.62
CA LYS A 141 -20.08 9.37 3.73
C LYS A 141 -19.28 9.18 5.01
N ASN A 142 -18.00 8.84 4.90
CA ASN A 142 -17.14 8.57 6.05
C ASN A 142 -16.07 9.66 6.28
N ALA A 143 -16.20 10.82 5.66
CA ALA A 143 -15.17 11.86 5.65
C ALA A 143 -14.69 12.28 7.06
N LEU A 144 -15.60 12.34 8.05
CA LEU A 144 -15.23 12.67 9.43
C LEU A 144 -14.37 11.59 10.10
N TRP A 145 -14.62 10.31 9.80
CA TRP A 145 -13.83 9.20 10.31
C TRP A 145 -12.42 9.17 9.74
N LEU A 146 -12.18 9.79 8.58
CA LEU A 146 -10.85 9.85 7.98
C LEU A 146 -9.85 10.65 8.82
N ILE A 147 -10.31 11.59 9.65
CA ILE A 147 -9.43 12.40 10.51
C ILE A 147 -8.72 11.53 11.55
N PRO A 148 -9.43 10.85 12.48
CA PRO A 148 -8.76 9.97 13.44
C PRO A 148 -8.06 8.81 12.74
N ILE A 149 -8.65 8.23 11.70
CA ILE A 149 -8.00 7.15 10.93
C ILE A 149 -6.65 7.63 10.41
N GLY A 150 -6.61 8.79 9.76
CA GLY A 150 -5.39 9.33 9.20
C GLY A 150 -4.31 9.48 10.26
N ILE A 151 -4.64 9.98 11.46
CA ILE A 151 -3.65 10.30 12.50
C ILE A 151 -3.00 9.00 13.00
N PHE A 152 -3.81 7.96 13.17
CA PHE A 152 -3.33 6.65 13.64
C PHE A 152 -2.77 5.76 12.52
N LEU A 153 -3.02 6.09 11.26
CA LEU A 153 -2.67 5.25 10.12
C LEU A 153 -1.15 4.93 10.03
N PRO A 154 -0.21 5.89 10.20
CA PRO A 154 1.22 5.58 10.18
C PRO A 154 1.64 4.60 11.27
N PHE A 155 1.01 4.68 12.46
CA PHE A 155 1.27 3.76 13.57
C PHE A 155 0.78 2.35 13.26
N VAL A 156 -0.42 2.23 12.67
CA VAL A 156 -0.97 0.95 12.22
C VAL A 156 -0.09 0.33 11.14
N TYR A 157 0.40 1.13 10.18
CA TYR A 157 1.31 0.63 9.15
C TYR A 157 2.66 0.16 9.72
N LEU A 158 3.25 0.93 10.64
CA LEU A 158 4.49 0.54 11.29
C LEU A 158 4.32 -0.75 12.11
N TYR A 159 3.22 -0.87 12.84
CA TYR A 159 2.85 -2.10 13.54
C TYR A 159 2.73 -3.28 12.58
N ASN A 160 1.98 -3.14 11.48
CA ASN A 160 1.80 -4.19 10.47
C ASN A 160 3.12 -4.60 9.80
N ILE A 161 4.07 -3.67 9.63
CA ILE A 161 5.42 -3.99 9.13
C ILE A 161 6.20 -4.85 10.11
N ILE A 162 6.19 -4.48 11.38
CA ILE A 162 6.86 -5.26 12.43
C ILE A 162 6.23 -6.65 12.56
N MET A 163 4.90 -6.73 12.52
CA MET A 163 4.17 -8.00 12.60
C MET A 163 4.39 -8.85 11.35
N GLY A 164 4.25 -8.28 10.16
CA GLY A 164 4.49 -8.96 8.89
C GLY A 164 5.91 -9.52 8.76
N ALA A 165 6.92 -8.83 9.32
CA ALA A 165 8.29 -9.33 9.38
C ALA A 165 8.47 -10.53 10.31
N LYS A 166 7.60 -10.68 11.33
CA LYS A 166 7.61 -11.81 12.27
C LYS A 166 6.77 -12.99 11.77
N THR A 167 5.91 -12.77 10.78
CA THR A 167 5.03 -13.80 10.21
C THR A 167 5.85 -14.89 9.51
N LYS A 168 5.70 -16.13 9.98
CA LYS A 168 6.34 -17.33 9.40
C LYS A 168 5.41 -18.13 8.49
N GLU A 169 4.10 -17.95 8.64
CA GLU A 169 3.08 -18.68 7.91
C GLU A 169 2.07 -17.70 7.34
N ILE A 170 1.75 -17.84 6.05
CA ILE A 170 0.68 -17.08 5.40
C ILE A 170 -0.56 -17.96 5.35
N ARG A 171 -1.61 -17.53 6.05
CA ARG A 171 -2.94 -18.14 5.93
C ARG A 171 -3.71 -17.42 4.83
N TRP A 172 -3.96 -18.13 3.75
CA TRP A 172 -4.84 -17.67 2.68
C TRP A 172 -6.30 -17.77 3.13
N ARG A 173 -7.18 -16.96 2.53
CA ARG A 173 -8.62 -17.10 2.77
C ARG A 173 -9.07 -18.32 1.95
N GLY A 174 -9.42 -19.42 2.62
CA GLY A 174 -9.81 -20.68 1.99
C GLY A 174 -9.61 -21.84 2.95
#